data_AF-A0A423TQQ2-F1
#
_entry.id   AF-A0A423TQQ2-F1
#
_cell.length_a   1.000
_cell.length_b   1.000
_cell.length_c   1.000
_cell.angle_alpha   90.00
_cell.angle_beta   90.00
_cell.angle_gamma   90.00
#
_symmetry.space_group_name_H-M   'P 1'
#
loop_
_entity.id
_entity.type
_entity.pdbx_description
1 polymer ?
#
loop_
_entity_poly.entity_id
_entity_poly.type
_entity_poly.pdbx_seq_one_letter_code
_entity_poly.pdbx_strand_id
1 'polypeptide(L)'
;MATYATYRHVELDRVGLGKKRYTTEACPEAVLVMCIQSITGVILQAFMVGVVFAKLTRPKQRTNTIIFSRNVCICMRDGRLCLLFRVGDMRKSFIIGANVRAQVIRKRTTQEGELIPYHQYDVKVGSDDGSENLFFIWPMTIVHTVDENSPFYNMSAMDLMSEKFELVVYLEGTTESTGTTMQARYSYQPSDILWGHRFENLIFFDKSSDNYVIDFREFNKTREISTPLCSAHDLEDFKQQNNDPLMCCTPSNSDQIVYLEPDIFASQESQAED
;
A
#
# COMPACT_ATOMS: atom_id res chain seq x y z
N MET A 1 3.62 -49.96 8.84
CA MET A 1 3.89 -51.10 7.94
C MET A 1 2.64 -51.71 7.31
N ALA A 2 1.45 -51.65 7.93
CA ALA A 2 0.21 -52.20 7.36
C ALA A 2 -0.34 -51.45 6.13
N THR A 3 -0.07 -50.14 6.00
CA THR A 3 -0.60 -49.30 4.91
C THR A 3 0.12 -49.51 3.57
N TYR A 4 1.37 -49.97 3.59
CA TYR A 4 2.17 -50.25 2.38
C TYR A 4 1.78 -51.59 1.72
N ALA A 5 1.29 -52.55 2.50
CA ALA A 5 0.88 -53.87 2.00
C ALA A 5 -0.45 -53.81 1.23
N THR A 6 -1.38 -52.95 1.66
CA THR A 6 -2.67 -52.76 0.98
C THR A 6 -2.52 -52.00 -0.34
N TYR A 7 -1.59 -51.04 -0.41
CA TYR A 7 -1.32 -50.28 -1.64
C TYR A 7 -0.74 -51.17 -2.75
N ARG A 8 0.19 -52.07 -2.40
CA ARG A 8 0.74 -53.07 -3.34
C ARG A 8 -0.27 -54.10 -3.81
N HIS A 9 -1.29 -54.39 -2.99
CA HIS A 9 -2.34 -55.35 -3.33
C HIS A 9 -3.35 -54.80 -4.34
N VAL A 10 -3.64 -53.50 -4.32
CA VAL A 10 -4.58 -52.86 -5.27
C VAL A 10 -3.90 -52.56 -6.62
N GLU A 11 -2.58 -52.33 -6.63
CA GLU A 11 -1.83 -52.02 -7.85
C GLU A 11 -1.60 -53.26 -8.75
N LEU A 12 -1.55 -54.46 -8.15
CA LEU A 12 -1.36 -55.72 -8.89
C LEU A 12 -2.62 -56.19 -9.64
N ASP A 13 -3.82 -55.88 -9.14
CA ASP A 13 -5.08 -56.29 -9.79
C ASP A 13 -5.45 -55.43 -11.01
N ARG A 14 -4.90 -54.21 -11.13
CA ARG A 14 -5.11 -53.37 -12.33
C ARG A 14 -4.27 -53.78 -13.54
N VAL A 15 -3.20 -54.55 -13.33
CA VAL A 15 -2.22 -54.91 -14.38
C VAL A 15 -2.44 -56.34 -14.92
N GLY A 16 -3.37 -57.12 -14.35
CA GLY A 16 -3.74 -58.42 -14.91
C GLY A 16 -2.59 -59.43 -14.98
N LEU A 17 -1.61 -59.37 -14.07
CA LEU A 17 -0.58 -60.40 -13.98
C LEU A 17 -1.16 -61.65 -13.28
N GLY A 18 -1.85 -62.46 -14.08
CA GLY A 18 -2.40 -63.75 -13.69
C GLY A 18 -1.32 -64.71 -13.21
N LYS A 19 -1.48 -65.20 -11.98
CA LYS A 19 -0.97 -66.48 -11.45
C LYS A 19 -1.68 -66.73 -10.11
N LYS A 20 -2.87 -67.38 -10.15
CA LYS A 20 -3.72 -67.88 -9.02
C LYS A 20 -4.86 -67.03 -8.43
N ARG A 21 -5.16 -65.80 -8.88
CA ARG A 21 -6.35 -65.07 -8.42
C ARG A 21 -7.11 -64.48 -9.62
N TYR A 22 -8.02 -65.27 -10.18
CA TYR A 22 -8.98 -64.81 -11.17
C TYR A 22 -10.39 -65.09 -10.65
N THR A 23 -11.28 -64.11 -10.74
CA THR A 23 -12.67 -64.26 -10.33
C THR A 23 -13.31 -65.29 -11.28
N THR A 24 -13.75 -66.42 -10.73
CA THR A 24 -14.46 -67.45 -11.50
C THR A 24 -15.96 -67.13 -11.48
N GLU A 25 -16.68 -67.41 -12.57
CA GLU A 25 -18.13 -67.14 -12.70
C GLU A 25 -19.02 -67.97 -11.75
N ALA A 26 -18.42 -68.89 -10.99
CA ALA A 26 -19.11 -69.74 -10.03
C ALA A 26 -19.78 -68.98 -8.88
N CYS A 27 -19.32 -67.76 -8.57
CA CYS A 27 -19.83 -66.94 -7.46
C CYS A 27 -20.29 -65.56 -7.98
N PRO A 28 -21.59 -65.34 -8.27
CA PRO A 28 -22.09 -64.06 -8.79
C PRO A 28 -21.91 -62.90 -7.79
N GLU A 29 -21.88 -63.20 -6.49
CA GLU A 29 -21.57 -62.25 -5.42
C GLU A 29 -20.18 -61.62 -5.57
N ALA A 30 -19.17 -62.40 -5.99
CA ALA A 30 -17.80 -61.91 -6.17
C ALA A 30 -17.70 -60.96 -7.38
N VAL A 31 -18.44 -61.25 -8.46
CA VAL A 31 -18.54 -60.37 -9.64
C VAL A 31 -19.19 -59.04 -9.27
N LEU A 32 -20.26 -59.06 -8.46
CA LEU A 32 -20.95 -57.85 -8.01
C LEU A 32 -20.06 -56.97 -7.13
N VAL A 33 -19.31 -57.56 -6.18
CA VAL A 33 -18.35 -56.82 -5.34
C VAL A 33 -17.25 -56.20 -6.18
N MET A 34 -16.72 -56.92 -7.18
CA MET A 34 -15.71 -56.38 -8.10
C MET A 34 -16.23 -55.19 -8.93
N CYS A 35 -17.48 -55.25 -9.39
CA CYS A 35 -18.11 -54.14 -10.10
C CYS A 35 -18.26 -52.90 -9.21
N ILE A 36 -18.79 -53.07 -7.99
CA ILE A 36 -18.95 -51.96 -7.04
C ILE A 36 -17.60 -51.36 -6.69
N GLN A 37 -16.60 -52.18 -6.35
CA GLN A 37 -15.24 -51.74 -6.04
C GLN A 37 -14.61 -50.96 -7.21
N SER A 38 -14.82 -51.42 -8.45
CA SER A 38 -14.31 -50.74 -9.65
C SER A 38 -14.97 -49.37 -9.84
N ILE A 39 -16.30 -49.28 -9.69
CA ILE A 39 -17.04 -48.03 -9.81
C ILE A 39 -16.60 -47.05 -8.72
N THR A 40 -16.57 -47.48 -7.45
CA THR A 40 -16.12 -46.62 -6.34
C THR A 40 -14.66 -46.20 -6.50
N GLY A 41 -13.79 -47.10 -6.98
CA GLY A 41 -12.39 -46.80 -7.25
C GLY A 41 -12.19 -45.70 -8.30
N VAL A 42 -12.95 -45.75 -9.40
CA VAL A 42 -12.91 -44.72 -10.44
C VAL A 42 -13.47 -43.39 -9.92
N ILE A 43 -14.57 -43.41 -9.17
CA ILE A 43 -15.17 -42.20 -8.57
C ILE A 43 -14.18 -41.52 -7.61
N LEU A 44 -13.55 -42.27 -6.71
CA LEU A 44 -12.56 -41.74 -5.77
C LEU A 44 -11.32 -41.21 -6.48
N GLN A 45 -10.85 -41.90 -7.53
CA GLN A 45 -9.73 -41.44 -8.32
C GLN A 45 -10.05 -40.12 -9.05
N ALA A 46 -11.23 -40.02 -9.67
CA ALA A 46 -11.68 -38.79 -10.32
C ALA A 46 -11.80 -37.64 -9.32
N PHE A 47 -12.35 -37.90 -8.12
CA PHE A 47 -12.45 -36.92 -7.05
C PHE A 47 -11.07 -36.41 -6.58
N MET A 48 -10.12 -37.32 -6.35
CA MET A 48 -8.76 -36.95 -5.93
C MET A 48 -8.05 -36.08 -6.97
N VAL A 49 -8.12 -36.47 -8.25
CA VAL A 49 -7.54 -35.67 -9.34
C VAL A 49 -8.22 -34.30 -9.42
N GLY A 50 -9.55 -34.25 -9.27
CA GLY A 50 -10.30 -32.99 -9.24
C GLY A 50 -9.88 -32.06 -8.11
N VAL A 51 -9.73 -32.59 -6.88
CA VAL A 51 -9.29 -31.80 -5.71
C VAL A 51 -7.84 -31.32 -5.88
N VAL A 52 -6.93 -32.17 -6.38
CA VAL A 52 -5.54 -31.79 -6.65
C VAL A 52 -5.47 -30.71 -7.71
N PHE A 53 -6.18 -30.89 -8.83
CA PHE A 53 -6.24 -29.90 -9.90
C PHE A 53 -6.82 -28.57 -9.39
N ALA A 54 -7.95 -28.60 -8.67
CA ALA A 54 -8.54 -27.39 -8.07
C ALA A 54 -7.60 -26.68 -7.08
N LYS A 55 -6.75 -27.43 -6.37
CA LYS A 55 -5.75 -26.85 -5.46
C LYS A 55 -4.55 -26.26 -6.20
N LEU A 56 -4.15 -26.84 -7.34
CA LEU A 56 -3.06 -26.35 -8.18
C LEU A 56 -3.49 -25.14 -9.03
N THR A 57 -4.75 -25.10 -9.46
CA THR A 57 -5.31 -23.97 -10.22
C THR A 57 -5.69 -22.79 -9.34
N ARG A 58 -5.83 -22.97 -8.02
CA ARG A 58 -5.97 -21.83 -7.09
C ARG A 58 -4.74 -20.93 -7.22
N PRO A 59 -4.89 -19.69 -7.69
CA PRO A 59 -3.77 -18.78 -7.89
C PRO A 59 -3.14 -18.47 -6.52
N LYS A 60 -2.02 -19.13 -6.23
CA LYS A 60 -1.23 -18.86 -5.04
C LYS A 60 -0.26 -17.73 -5.38
N GLN A 61 -0.32 -16.66 -4.58
CA GLN A 61 0.84 -15.79 -4.28
C GLN A 61 1.27 -14.75 -5.32
N ARG A 62 0.36 -13.90 -5.82
CA ARG A 62 0.76 -12.57 -6.34
C ARG A 62 0.73 -11.47 -5.28
N THR A 63 -0.16 -11.57 -4.27
CA THR A 63 -0.15 -10.63 -3.14
C THR A 63 1.19 -10.59 -2.41
N ASN A 64 1.98 -11.67 -2.45
CA ASN A 64 3.31 -11.73 -1.82
C ASN A 64 4.42 -10.99 -2.58
N THR A 65 4.18 -10.55 -3.83
CA THR A 65 5.20 -9.81 -4.61
C THR A 65 4.91 -8.33 -4.74
N ILE A 66 3.70 -7.92 -4.38
CA ILE A 66 3.40 -6.50 -4.15
C ILE A 66 4.00 -6.13 -2.81
N ILE A 67 4.76 -5.05 -2.83
CA ILE A 67 5.36 -4.45 -1.66
C ILE A 67 4.81 -3.05 -1.46
N PHE A 68 4.59 -2.69 -0.21
CA PHE A 68 4.29 -1.33 0.23
C PHE A 68 5.50 -0.78 0.97
N SER A 69 5.69 0.54 0.94
CA SER A 69 6.71 1.19 1.76
C SER A 69 6.48 0.83 3.24
N ARG A 70 7.56 0.72 4.01
CA ARG A 70 7.46 0.50 5.46
C ARG A 70 6.87 1.70 6.19
N ASN A 71 7.18 2.89 5.69
CA ASN A 71 6.76 4.15 6.29
C ASN A 71 5.86 4.92 5.34
N VAL A 72 5.06 5.80 5.91
CA VAL A 72 4.31 6.83 5.22
C VAL A 72 5.02 8.16 5.47
N CYS A 73 5.10 9.03 4.49
CA CYS A 73 5.70 10.35 4.63
C CYS A 73 4.61 11.42 4.61
N ILE A 74 4.68 12.42 5.49
CA ILE A 74 3.90 13.64 5.37
C ILE A 74 4.84 14.78 5.01
N CYS A 75 4.55 15.49 3.92
CA CYS A 75 5.33 16.66 3.54
C CYS A 75 4.57 17.67 2.69
N MET A 76 5.18 18.85 2.53
CA MET A 76 4.71 19.86 1.58
C MET A 76 4.98 19.42 0.14
N ARG A 77 3.94 19.50 -0.70
CA ARG A 77 4.01 19.33 -2.15
C ARG A 77 3.09 20.34 -2.82
N ASP A 78 3.65 21.15 -3.73
CA ASP A 78 2.90 22.18 -4.48
C ASP A 78 2.03 23.10 -3.59
N GLY A 79 2.59 23.48 -2.44
CA GLY A 79 1.94 24.36 -1.48
C GLY A 79 0.86 23.70 -0.64
N ARG A 80 0.65 22.38 -0.70
CA ARG A 80 -0.30 21.65 0.17
C ARG A 80 0.40 20.58 0.98
N LEU A 81 -0.21 20.20 2.11
CA LEU A 81 0.26 19.08 2.90
C LEU A 81 -0.23 17.78 2.24
N CYS A 82 0.69 16.85 2.02
CA CYS A 82 0.40 15.58 1.36
C CYS A 82 0.93 14.41 2.18
N LEU A 83 0.14 13.35 2.24
CA LEU A 83 0.52 12.05 2.78
C LEU A 83 0.92 11.14 1.61
N LEU A 84 2.08 10.51 1.72
CA LEU A 84 2.68 9.72 0.65
C LEU A 84 3.05 8.32 1.15
N PHE A 85 2.76 7.31 0.35
CA PHE A 85 3.28 5.95 0.53
C PHE A 85 3.65 5.36 -0.82
N ARG A 86 4.53 4.35 -0.83
CA ARG A 86 4.92 3.67 -2.08
C ARG A 86 4.29 2.32 -2.20
N VAL A 87 4.03 1.95 -3.44
CA VAL A 87 3.62 0.60 -3.83
C VAL A 87 4.47 0.17 -5.02
N GLY A 88 4.88 -1.09 -5.04
CA GLY A 88 5.70 -1.66 -6.11
C GLY A 88 5.40 -3.14 -6.32
N ASP A 89 5.61 -3.65 -7.53
CA ASP A 89 5.64 -5.09 -7.80
C ASP A 89 7.09 -5.52 -8.02
N MET A 90 7.53 -6.57 -7.33
CA MET A 90 8.84 -7.18 -7.53
C MET A 90 8.92 -8.01 -8.82
N ARG A 91 7.78 -8.31 -9.46
CA ARG A 91 7.72 -9.07 -10.72
C ARG A 91 7.76 -8.14 -11.93
N LYS A 92 8.20 -8.70 -13.07
CA LYS A 92 8.24 -8.02 -14.38
C LYS A 92 6.91 -8.04 -15.14
N SER A 93 5.94 -8.83 -14.69
CA SER A 93 4.63 -8.98 -15.34
C SER A 93 3.67 -7.88 -14.92
N PHE A 94 2.75 -7.49 -15.79
CA PHE A 94 1.88 -6.35 -15.52
C PHE A 94 0.67 -6.70 -14.65
N ILE A 95 0.19 -5.69 -13.91
CA ILE A 95 -1.12 -5.69 -13.25
C ILE A 95 -2.03 -4.79 -14.10
N ILE A 96 -3.06 -5.40 -14.68
CA ILE A 96 -4.02 -4.71 -15.54
C ILE A 96 -5.11 -4.10 -14.66
N GLY A 97 -5.45 -2.83 -14.91
CA GLY A 97 -6.50 -2.12 -14.16
C GLY A 97 -6.15 -2.00 -12.68
N ALA A 98 -4.91 -1.60 -12.38
CA ALA A 98 -4.49 -1.37 -11.01
C ALA A 98 -5.26 -0.17 -10.44
N ASN A 99 -5.88 -0.34 -9.27
CA ASN A 99 -6.61 0.69 -8.55
C ASN A 99 -6.13 0.73 -7.10
N VAL A 100 -5.97 1.93 -6.56
CA VAL A 100 -5.54 2.14 -5.17
C VAL A 100 -6.66 2.76 -4.35
N ARG A 101 -6.84 2.26 -3.11
CA ARG A 101 -7.77 2.83 -2.13
C ARG A 101 -7.13 2.90 -0.76
N ALA A 102 -7.60 3.79 0.08
CA ALA A 102 -7.14 3.92 1.45
C ALA A 102 -8.27 4.27 2.40
N GLN A 103 -8.20 3.77 3.63
CA GLN A 103 -9.19 3.99 4.67
C GLN A 103 -8.51 4.19 6.01
N VAL A 104 -8.98 5.16 6.79
CA VAL A 104 -8.57 5.35 8.19
C VAL A 104 -9.59 4.72 9.10
N ILE A 105 -9.14 3.81 9.93
CA ILE A 105 -9.95 3.15 10.95
C ILE A 105 -9.65 3.84 12.28
N ARG A 106 -10.67 4.50 12.86
CA ARG A 106 -10.56 5.13 14.19
C ARG A 106 -11.86 5.03 14.96
N LYS A 107 -11.76 5.18 16.28
CA LYS A 107 -12.92 5.23 17.16
C LYS A 107 -13.68 6.56 16.94
N ARG A 108 -15.00 6.48 16.83
CA ARG A 108 -15.90 7.64 16.69
C ARG A 108 -17.03 7.54 17.70
N THR A 109 -17.42 8.66 18.31
CA THR A 109 -18.69 8.76 19.06
C THR A 109 -19.67 9.59 18.22
N THR A 110 -20.91 9.13 18.06
CA THR A 110 -21.95 9.88 17.35
C THR A 110 -22.50 11.02 18.21
N GLN A 111 -23.29 11.92 17.61
CA GLN A 111 -23.89 13.04 18.33
C GLN A 111 -24.92 12.56 19.38
N GLU A 112 -25.54 11.42 19.13
CA GLU A 112 -26.49 10.73 20.00
C GLU A 112 -25.80 9.94 21.13
N GLY A 113 -24.47 9.90 21.14
CA GLY A 113 -23.67 9.21 22.16
C GLY A 113 -23.35 7.74 21.86
N GLU A 114 -23.66 7.23 20.66
CA GLU A 114 -23.28 5.88 20.26
C GLU A 114 -21.77 5.79 20.03
N LEU A 115 -21.13 4.77 20.58
CA LEU A 115 -19.71 4.52 20.42
C LEU A 115 -19.45 3.53 19.29
N ILE A 116 -18.84 4.00 18.19
CA ILE A 116 -18.43 3.18 17.06
C ILE A 116 -16.92 2.90 17.16
N PRO A 117 -16.49 1.68 17.53
CA PRO A 117 -15.09 1.38 17.81
C PRO A 117 -14.19 1.38 16.56
N TYR A 118 -14.70 0.96 15.40
CA TYR A 118 -13.94 0.79 14.16
C TYR A 118 -14.59 1.55 13.00
N HIS A 119 -14.84 2.84 13.20
CA HIS A 119 -15.40 3.67 12.14
C HIS A 119 -14.36 3.87 11.03
N GLN A 120 -14.76 3.58 9.79
CA GLN A 120 -13.91 3.67 8.61
C GLN A 120 -14.18 5.00 7.91
N TYR A 121 -13.13 5.79 7.71
CA TYR A 121 -13.15 7.02 6.94
C TYR A 121 -12.41 6.78 5.64
N ASP A 122 -13.06 7.07 4.51
CA ASP A 122 -12.43 6.95 3.20
C ASP A 122 -11.36 8.04 3.01
N VAL A 123 -10.23 7.67 2.42
CA VAL A 123 -9.12 8.58 2.14
C VAL A 123 -8.84 8.58 0.65
N LYS A 124 -9.09 9.72 0.01
CA LYS A 124 -8.85 9.90 -1.42
C LYS A 124 -7.36 9.80 -1.73
N VAL A 125 -6.97 8.72 -2.39
CA VAL A 125 -5.59 8.44 -2.78
C VAL A 125 -5.51 8.30 -4.29
N GLY A 126 -4.39 8.72 -4.86
CA GLY A 126 -4.18 8.55 -6.28
C GLY A 126 -2.73 8.71 -6.69
N SER A 127 -2.53 8.70 -8.00
CA SER A 127 -1.29 9.12 -8.64
C SER A 127 -1.09 10.64 -8.46
N ASP A 128 0.01 11.19 -8.97
CA ASP A 128 0.31 12.62 -8.89
C ASP A 128 -0.78 13.51 -9.52
N ASP A 129 -1.55 12.97 -10.46
CA ASP A 129 -2.71 13.62 -11.09
C ASP A 129 -4.03 13.42 -10.31
N GLY A 130 -4.00 12.73 -9.18
CA GLY A 130 -5.17 12.38 -8.38
C GLY A 130 -6.00 11.22 -8.92
N SER A 131 -5.54 10.52 -9.97
CA SER A 131 -6.24 9.35 -10.50
C SER A 131 -6.07 8.12 -9.60
N GLU A 132 -7.17 7.43 -9.30
CA GLU A 132 -7.14 6.17 -8.55
C GLU A 132 -6.62 5.00 -9.41
N ASN A 133 -6.73 5.14 -10.72
CA ASN A 133 -6.30 4.16 -11.70
C ASN A 133 -4.83 4.34 -12.01
N LEU A 134 -4.03 3.35 -11.62
CA LEU A 134 -2.58 3.42 -11.73
C LEU A 134 -2.10 2.75 -13.02
N PHE A 135 -1.23 3.45 -13.74
CA PHE A 135 -0.39 2.83 -14.76
C PHE A 135 0.82 2.15 -14.09
N PHE A 136 0.55 1.00 -13.46
CA PHE A 136 1.46 0.37 -12.52
C PHE A 136 2.52 -0.52 -13.19
N ILE A 137 3.49 0.10 -13.87
CA ILE A 137 4.65 -0.58 -14.49
C ILE A 137 5.89 -0.58 -13.59
N TRP A 138 6.07 0.48 -12.82
CA TRP A 138 7.19 0.67 -11.89
C TRP A 138 6.67 1.05 -10.51
N PRO A 139 7.50 0.99 -9.46
CA PRO A 139 7.11 1.46 -8.14
C PRO A 139 6.60 2.90 -8.17
N MET A 140 5.37 3.12 -7.73
CA MET A 140 4.72 4.42 -7.73
C MET A 140 4.62 4.97 -6.31
N THR A 141 4.72 6.29 -6.19
CA THR A 141 4.37 6.99 -4.95
C THR A 141 2.90 7.41 -5.07
N ILE A 142 2.09 6.90 -4.14
CA ILE A 142 0.68 7.23 -4.02
C ILE A 142 0.57 8.46 -3.12
N VAL A 143 -0.27 9.40 -3.54
CA VAL A 143 -0.44 10.70 -2.91
C VAL A 143 -1.86 10.83 -2.41
N HIS A 144 -1.99 11.27 -1.16
CA HIS A 144 -3.21 11.82 -0.60
C HIS A 144 -2.96 13.30 -0.28
N THR A 145 -3.70 14.18 -0.93
CA THR A 145 -3.71 15.60 -0.58
C THR A 145 -4.59 15.79 0.65
N VAL A 146 -4.04 16.40 1.70
CA VAL A 146 -4.77 16.69 2.93
C VAL A 146 -5.59 17.96 2.70
N ASP A 147 -6.83 17.79 2.23
CA ASP A 147 -7.82 18.84 2.02
C ASP A 147 -8.84 18.89 3.18
N GLU A 148 -9.80 19.81 3.13
CA GLU A 148 -10.88 19.96 4.13
C GLU A 148 -11.69 18.67 4.37
N ASN A 149 -11.76 17.79 3.37
CA ASN A 149 -12.49 16.52 3.46
C ASN A 149 -11.62 15.39 4.03
N SER A 150 -10.32 15.62 4.21
CA SER A 150 -9.38 14.64 4.73
C SER A 150 -9.59 14.39 6.22
N PRO A 151 -9.53 13.13 6.69
CA PRO A 151 -9.52 12.84 8.13
C PRO A 151 -8.27 13.39 8.85
N PHE A 152 -7.25 13.83 8.10
CA PHE A 152 -6.01 14.40 8.61
C PHE A 152 -5.98 15.93 8.62
N TYR A 153 -7.05 16.61 8.17
CA TYR A 153 -7.06 18.06 7.94
C TYR A 153 -6.68 18.89 9.18
N ASN A 154 -7.25 18.54 10.33
CA ASN A 154 -7.02 19.21 11.61
C ASN A 154 -5.91 18.55 12.44
N MET A 155 -5.08 17.70 11.84
CA MET A 155 -4.03 16.97 12.57
C MET A 155 -2.68 17.68 12.42
N SER A 156 -2.08 18.10 13.53
CA SER A 156 -0.71 18.61 13.56
C SER A 156 0.32 17.50 13.73
N ALA A 157 1.61 17.85 13.58
CA ALA A 157 2.72 16.92 13.86
C ALA A 157 2.71 16.43 15.32
N MET A 158 2.26 17.27 16.25
CA MET A 158 2.16 16.92 17.67
C MET A 158 1.00 15.97 17.93
N ASP A 159 -0.17 16.23 17.31
CA ASP A 159 -1.35 15.40 17.48
C ASP A 159 -1.13 13.97 16.98
N LEU A 160 -0.42 13.83 15.85
CA LEU A 160 -0.05 12.55 15.26
C LEU A 160 0.63 11.60 16.26
N MET A 161 1.42 12.12 17.20
CA MET A 161 2.10 11.31 18.22
C MET A 161 1.14 10.72 19.27
N SER A 162 -0.03 11.34 19.47
CA SER A 162 -1.01 10.96 20.48
C SER A 162 -2.25 10.27 19.93
N GLU A 163 -2.50 10.45 18.63
CA GLU A 163 -3.69 9.94 17.95
C GLU A 163 -3.67 8.40 17.86
N LYS A 164 -4.86 7.79 17.84
CA LYS A 164 -5.04 6.33 17.74
C LYS A 164 -5.90 5.99 16.53
N PHE A 165 -5.24 5.69 15.42
CA PHE A 165 -5.89 5.22 14.20
C PHE A 165 -5.03 4.18 13.50
N GLU A 166 -5.60 3.52 12.50
CA GLU A 166 -4.87 2.66 11.58
C GLU A 166 -5.23 3.06 10.14
N LEU A 167 -4.22 3.39 9.34
CA LEU A 167 -4.39 3.69 7.92
C LEU A 167 -4.21 2.40 7.13
N VAL A 168 -5.29 1.87 6.58
CA VAL A 168 -5.28 0.66 5.76
C VAL A 168 -5.30 1.05 4.28
N VAL A 169 -4.32 0.59 3.53
CA VAL A 169 -4.19 0.81 2.08
C VAL A 169 -4.44 -0.48 1.31
N TYR A 170 -5.03 -0.34 0.13
CA TYR A 170 -5.43 -1.43 -0.74
C TYR A 170 -4.89 -1.17 -2.15
N LEU A 171 -4.30 -2.20 -2.75
CA LEU A 171 -4.05 -2.24 -4.19
C LEU A 171 -4.89 -3.37 -4.79
N GLU A 172 -5.77 -3.03 -5.71
CA GLU A 172 -6.56 -3.98 -6.48
C GLU A 172 -6.06 -4.01 -7.93
N GLY A 173 -6.21 -5.15 -8.58
CA GLY A 173 -5.93 -5.24 -10.02
C GLY A 173 -6.11 -6.65 -10.55
N THR A 174 -5.96 -6.82 -11.85
CA THR A 174 -6.08 -8.12 -12.51
C THR A 174 -4.72 -8.58 -13.01
N THR A 175 -4.38 -9.84 -12.72
CA THR A 175 -3.13 -10.43 -13.20
C THR A 175 -3.22 -10.74 -14.69
N GLU A 176 -2.27 -10.22 -15.49
CA GLU A 176 -2.20 -10.43 -16.94
C GLU A 176 -2.23 -11.93 -17.34
N SER A 177 -1.44 -12.77 -16.66
CA SER A 177 -1.26 -14.17 -17.07
C SER A 177 -2.46 -15.08 -16.79
N THR A 178 -3.29 -14.76 -15.79
CA THR A 178 -4.37 -15.64 -15.31
C THR A 178 -5.76 -15.01 -15.43
N GLY A 179 -5.84 -13.69 -15.68
CA GLY A 179 -7.10 -12.95 -15.68
C GLY A 179 -7.79 -12.89 -14.30
N THR A 180 -7.11 -13.33 -13.24
CA THR A 180 -7.67 -13.35 -11.89
C THR A 180 -7.47 -12.01 -11.20
N THR A 181 -8.52 -11.48 -10.59
CA THR A 181 -8.44 -10.30 -9.74
C THR A 181 -7.67 -10.60 -8.47
N MET A 182 -6.93 -9.62 -8.01
CA MET A 182 -6.07 -9.71 -6.84
C MET A 182 -6.24 -8.44 -6.00
N GLN A 183 -6.05 -8.59 -4.69
CA GLN A 183 -6.02 -7.47 -3.78
C GLN A 183 -4.84 -7.66 -2.81
N ALA A 184 -4.01 -6.63 -2.69
CA ALA A 184 -2.99 -6.52 -1.68
C ALA A 184 -3.40 -5.46 -0.67
N ARG A 185 -3.04 -5.68 0.60
CA ARG A 185 -3.39 -4.80 1.71
C ARG A 185 -2.17 -4.57 2.58
N TYR A 186 -2.07 -3.37 3.12
CA TYR A 186 -1.07 -3.02 4.12
C TYR A 186 -1.69 -2.04 5.10
N SER A 187 -1.22 -2.03 6.34
CA SER A 187 -1.69 -1.08 7.34
C SER A 187 -0.54 -0.35 7.98
N TYR A 188 -0.78 0.92 8.30
CA TYR A 188 0.15 1.82 8.94
C TYR A 188 -0.44 2.30 10.25
N GLN A 189 0.37 2.22 11.31
CA GLN A 189 0.10 2.85 12.59
C GLN A 189 0.61 4.30 12.57
N PRO A 190 0.20 5.14 13.54
CA PRO A 190 0.70 6.52 13.62
C PRO A 190 2.23 6.58 13.74
N SER A 191 2.84 5.58 14.37
CA SER A 191 4.30 5.42 14.48
C SER A 191 5.01 5.15 13.16
N ASP A 192 4.30 4.67 12.13
CA ASP A 192 4.87 4.40 10.81
C ASP A 192 4.89 5.67 9.93
N ILE A 193 4.21 6.74 10.36
CA ILE A 193 4.06 8.00 9.65
C ILE A 193 5.18 8.95 10.07
N LEU A 194 6.01 9.33 9.10
CA LEU A 194 7.14 10.24 9.25
C LEU A 194 6.74 11.65 8.79
N TRP A 195 6.57 12.56 9.73
CA TRP A 195 6.28 13.97 9.44
C TRP A 195 7.55 14.70 8.98
N GLY A 196 7.44 15.48 7.91
CA GLY A 196 8.59 16.21 7.36
C GLY A 196 9.57 15.31 6.62
N HIS A 197 9.13 14.17 6.11
CA HIS A 197 9.95 13.29 5.28
C HIS A 197 9.46 13.26 3.84
N ARG A 198 10.36 12.94 2.91
CA ARG A 198 10.04 12.59 1.52
C ARG A 198 10.81 11.35 1.13
N PHE A 199 10.24 10.52 0.27
CA PHE A 199 10.98 9.39 -0.23
C PHE A 199 12.10 9.77 -1.21
N GLU A 200 13.20 9.03 -1.18
CA GLU A 200 14.32 9.17 -2.10
C GLU A 200 14.02 8.57 -3.47
N ASN A 201 14.59 9.13 -4.54
CA ASN A 201 14.43 8.59 -5.88
C ASN A 201 15.00 7.15 -5.95
N LEU A 202 14.26 6.26 -6.60
CA LEU A 202 14.63 4.84 -6.74
C LEU A 202 14.90 4.42 -8.20
N ILE A 203 14.54 5.28 -9.16
CA ILE A 203 14.71 5.04 -10.59
C ILE A 203 15.90 5.87 -11.06
N PHE A 204 16.89 5.22 -11.65
CA PHE A 204 18.09 5.86 -12.18
C PHE A 204 18.32 5.42 -13.62
N PHE A 205 18.90 6.30 -14.42
CA PHE A 205 19.29 5.97 -15.78
C PHE A 205 20.74 5.48 -15.79
N ASP A 206 20.94 4.22 -16.17
CA ASP A 206 22.28 3.66 -16.31
C ASP A 206 22.78 3.91 -17.74
N LYS A 207 23.75 4.82 -17.86
CA LYS A 207 24.37 5.19 -19.13
C LYS A 207 25.14 4.06 -19.79
N SER A 208 25.56 3.04 -19.03
CA SER A 208 26.35 1.93 -19.58
C SER A 208 25.48 0.90 -20.30
N SER A 209 24.27 0.67 -19.80
CA SER A 209 23.30 -0.27 -20.37
C SER A 209 22.20 0.41 -21.20
N ASP A 210 22.17 1.75 -21.25
CA ASP A 210 21.15 2.57 -21.92
C ASP A 210 19.71 2.24 -21.45
N ASN A 211 19.56 1.95 -20.15
CA ASN A 211 18.32 1.49 -19.57
C ASN A 211 18.01 2.18 -18.23
N TYR A 212 16.71 2.28 -17.91
CA TYR A 212 16.27 2.67 -16.57
C TYR A 212 16.35 1.48 -15.62
N VAL A 213 17.08 1.66 -14.52
CA VAL A 213 17.27 0.66 -13.47
C VAL A 213 16.55 1.10 -12.21
N ILE A 214 15.79 0.18 -11.64
CA ILE A 214 15.01 0.36 -10.41
C ILE A 214 15.81 -0.26 -9.26
N ASP A 215 16.31 0.57 -8.33
CA ASP A 215 17.01 0.09 -7.15
C ASP A 215 16.03 -0.07 -5.97
N PHE A 216 15.57 -1.30 -5.75
CA PHE A 216 14.66 -1.61 -4.65
C PHE A 216 15.29 -1.44 -3.26
N ARG A 217 16.61 -1.25 -3.14
CA ARG A 217 17.27 -0.89 -1.86
C ARG A 217 16.87 0.51 -1.40
N GLU A 218 16.56 1.40 -2.36
CA GLU A 218 16.12 2.77 -2.11
C GLU A 218 14.60 2.88 -1.90
N PHE A 219 13.85 1.79 -2.10
CA PHE A 219 12.38 1.80 -2.08
C PHE A 219 11.81 2.39 -0.78
N ASN A 220 12.39 2.02 0.36
CA ASN A 220 11.98 2.49 1.69
C ASN A 220 12.77 3.70 2.20
N LYS A 221 13.79 4.17 1.46
CA LYS A 221 14.62 5.27 1.96
C LYS A 221 13.87 6.60 1.87
N THR A 222 13.98 7.37 2.94
CA THR A 222 13.37 8.68 3.08
C THR A 222 14.45 9.68 3.52
N ARG A 223 14.21 10.95 3.22
CA ARG A 223 15.02 12.09 3.65
C ARG A 223 14.14 13.11 4.33
N GLU A 224 14.70 13.78 5.33
CA GLU A 224 14.05 14.89 6.01
C GLU A 224 13.98 16.12 5.09
N ILE A 225 12.86 16.82 5.15
CA ILE A 225 12.61 18.06 4.43
C ILE A 225 11.86 19.04 5.32
N SER A 226 12.19 20.33 5.19
CA SER A 226 11.50 21.40 5.92
C SER A 226 10.01 21.38 5.58
N THR A 227 9.19 21.06 6.57
CA THR A 227 7.73 20.96 6.48
C THR A 227 7.15 21.62 7.73
N PRO A 228 6.12 22.48 7.61
CA PRO A 228 5.44 23.06 8.76
C PRO A 228 4.93 21.98 9.72
N LEU A 229 4.98 22.24 11.03
CA LEU A 229 4.52 21.31 12.07
C LEU A 229 3.04 21.49 12.42
N CYS A 230 2.41 22.54 11.90
CA CYS A 230 0.99 22.84 12.09
C CYS A 230 0.09 21.92 11.26
N SER A 231 -1.20 21.92 11.56
CA SER A 231 -2.19 21.18 10.79
C SER A 231 -2.37 21.76 9.38
N ALA A 232 -3.01 21.00 8.48
CA ALA A 232 -3.33 21.51 7.14
C ALA A 232 -4.33 22.67 7.21
N HIS A 233 -5.30 22.61 8.13
CA HIS A 233 -6.23 23.69 8.44
C HIS A 233 -5.50 24.99 8.81
N ASP A 234 -4.63 24.96 9.82
CA ASP A 234 -3.90 26.16 10.27
C ASP A 234 -3.00 26.73 9.18
N LEU A 235 -2.44 25.85 8.34
CA LEU A 235 -1.60 26.24 7.22
C LEU A 235 -2.40 26.95 6.12
N GLU A 236 -3.65 26.54 5.88
CA GLU A 236 -4.55 27.19 4.93
C GLU A 236 -5.05 28.54 5.47
N ASP A 237 -5.45 28.59 6.75
CA ASP A 237 -5.83 29.82 7.43
C ASP A 237 -4.72 30.88 7.38
N PHE A 238 -3.48 30.47 7.68
CA PHE A 238 -2.32 31.36 7.61
C PHE A 238 -2.04 31.87 6.20
N LYS A 239 -2.30 31.06 5.16
CA LYS A 239 -2.17 31.49 3.76
C LYS A 239 -3.28 32.44 3.36
N GLN A 240 -4.51 32.24 3.82
CA GLN A 240 -5.63 33.12 3.52
C GLN A 240 -5.40 34.51 4.14
N GLN A 241 -4.98 34.58 5.41
CA GLN A 241 -4.67 35.85 6.07
C GLN A 241 -3.52 36.62 5.41
N ASN A 242 -2.53 35.93 4.84
CA ASN A 242 -1.40 36.57 4.14
C ASN A 242 -1.69 36.88 2.66
N ASN A 243 -2.66 36.23 2.03
CA ASN A 243 -3.03 36.47 0.63
C ASN A 243 -4.11 37.53 0.45
N ASP A 244 -4.70 38.06 1.53
CA ASP A 244 -5.62 39.21 1.46
C ASP A 244 -4.83 40.50 1.14
N PRO A 245 -5.03 41.13 -0.04
CA PRO A 245 -4.47 42.46 -0.33
C PRO A 245 -5.20 43.59 0.43
N LEU A 246 -6.12 43.24 1.33
CA LEU A 246 -7.08 44.15 1.97
C LEU A 246 -7.02 44.11 3.50
N MET A 247 -5.84 43.86 4.05
CA MET A 247 -5.49 44.28 5.42
C MET A 247 -4.43 45.40 5.45
N CYS A 248 -4.61 46.42 4.59
CA CYS A 248 -4.24 47.78 4.96
C CYS A 248 -5.36 48.38 5.83
N CYS A 249 -5.54 47.84 7.04
CA CYS A 249 -6.22 48.59 8.09
C CYS A 249 -5.23 49.67 8.56
N THR A 250 -5.63 50.91 8.33
CA THR A 250 -5.08 52.15 8.89
C THR A 250 -4.41 51.97 10.27
N PRO A 251 -3.24 52.59 10.52
CA PRO A 251 -2.72 52.68 11.87
C PRO A 251 -3.63 53.62 12.67
N SER A 252 -4.43 53.08 13.58
CA SER A 252 -4.84 53.84 14.75
C SER A 252 -3.61 53.94 15.66
N ASN A 253 -3.29 55.19 16.00
CA ASN A 253 -2.04 55.66 16.57
C ASN A 253 -1.52 54.90 17.81
N SER A 254 -0.21 55.09 18.01
CA SER A 254 0.63 54.81 19.19
C SER A 254 0.89 53.35 19.55
N ASP A 255 2.03 52.82 19.07
CA ASP A 255 3.20 52.63 19.94
C ASP A 255 4.50 52.50 19.13
N GLN A 256 5.59 53.00 19.72
CA GLN A 256 6.88 53.32 19.12
C GLN A 256 7.61 52.13 18.48
N ILE A 257 8.05 52.30 17.23
CA ILE A 257 9.12 51.48 16.63
C ILE A 257 10.43 52.28 16.71
N VAL A 258 11.37 51.78 17.50
CA VAL A 258 12.77 52.23 17.51
C VAL A 258 13.48 51.54 16.35
N TYR A 259 13.92 52.32 15.37
CA TYR A 259 14.80 51.84 14.31
C TYR A 259 16.25 51.87 14.81
N LEU A 260 16.93 50.72 14.80
CA LEU A 260 18.39 50.65 14.90
C LEU A 260 18.95 50.74 13.47
N GLU A 261 19.52 51.90 13.11
CA GLU A 261 20.35 52.04 11.92
C GLU A 261 21.68 51.31 12.13
N PRO A 262 22.11 50.43 11.20
CA PRO A 262 23.51 50.13 11.02
C PRO A 262 24.12 51.14 10.03
N ASP A 263 25.37 51.51 10.31
CA ASP A 263 26.30 52.19 9.40
C ASP A 263 26.32 53.73 9.39
N ILE A 264 26.65 54.31 10.55
CA ILE A 264 27.38 55.59 10.61
C ILE A 264 28.70 55.32 11.32
N PHE A 265 29.69 54.76 10.61
CA PHE A 265 31.13 54.94 10.89
C PHE A 265 31.92 54.27 9.75
N ALA A 266 32.28 55.03 8.72
CA ALA A 266 33.57 54.95 8.00
C ALA A 266 33.51 55.72 6.67
N SER A 267 33.42 57.04 6.72
CA SER A 267 33.82 57.90 5.58
C SER A 267 33.97 59.36 5.99
N GLN A 268 34.77 59.63 7.01
CA GLN A 268 35.42 60.93 7.20
C GLN A 268 36.82 60.72 7.78
N GLU A 269 37.78 60.45 6.91
CA GLU A 269 39.17 60.82 7.14
C GLU A 269 39.77 61.26 5.80
N SER A 270 39.37 62.45 5.38
CA SER A 270 40.18 63.27 4.49
C SER A 270 39.96 64.74 4.86
N GLN A 271 41.06 65.40 5.23
CA GLN A 271 41.27 66.84 5.37
C GLN A 271 41.23 67.42 6.79
N ALA A 272 42.36 67.30 7.48
CA ALA A 272 43.04 68.39 8.19
C ALA A 272 44.49 68.37 7.66
N GLU A 273 44.82 69.28 6.75
CA GLU A 273 45.51 70.57 6.99
C GLU A 273 47.04 70.42 6.98
N ASP A 274 47.64 71.17 6.04
CA ASP A 274 49.03 71.64 5.88
C ASP A 274 50.18 70.66 5.56
#